data_AF-A0A0B6YPN9-F1
#
_entry.id   AF-A0A0B6YPN9-F1
#
_cell.length_a   1.000
_cell.length_b   1.000
_cell.length_c   1.000
_cell.angle_alpha   90.00
_cell.angle_beta   90.00
_cell.angle_gamma   90.00
#
_symmetry.space_group_name_H-M   'P 1'
#
loop_
_entity.id
_entity.type
_entity.pdbx_description
1 polymer ?
#
loop_
_entity_poly.entity_id
_entity_poly.type
_entity_poly.pdbx_seq_one_letter_code
_entity_poly.pdbx_strand_id
1 'polypeptide(L)'
;NEYTKPDIPIDDRTVYRDKFTEHQITPREVKAKETYKPPSDPIESRTTTNQAYMGAYQPKRESFRPDRAYIKSNIPLKGDTTFNSDFTEWPVGDRQRHQPEKYTKPDGFMDLTTVNRESYKFVQGDRPQMTRMPSSNLLSQPGKIDTITSYSNDFVPKSFENNMRYRPNSQYVPSSMPFEDKTEY
;
A
#
# COMPACT_ATOMS: atom_id res chain seq x y z
N ASN A 1 -130.32 52.96 149.11
CA ASN A 1 -130.91 52.86 147.75
C ASN A 1 -130.11 51.85 146.97
N GLU A 2 -130.55 50.59 146.99
CA GLU A 2 -129.96 49.48 146.23
C GLU A 2 -130.25 49.66 144.74
N TYR A 3 -129.22 49.56 143.92
CA TYR A 3 -129.33 49.50 142.47
C TYR A 3 -129.39 48.02 142.05
N THR A 4 -130.55 47.57 141.60
CA THR A 4 -130.73 46.25 140.98
C THR A 4 -130.39 46.35 139.50
N LYS A 5 -129.27 45.74 139.10
CA LYS A 5 -128.88 45.65 137.68
C LYS A 5 -129.91 44.76 136.95
N PRO A 6 -130.56 45.23 135.88
CA PRO A 6 -131.46 44.38 135.10
C PRO A 6 -130.70 43.23 134.45
N ASP A 7 -131.21 42.00 134.60
CA ASP A 7 -130.62 40.74 134.09
C ASP A 7 -130.99 40.46 132.62
N ILE A 8 -131.27 41.51 131.85
CA ILE A 8 -131.64 41.40 130.44
C ILE A 8 -130.36 41.53 129.63
N PRO A 9 -129.96 40.52 128.83
CA PRO A 9 -128.76 40.60 128.01
C PRO A 9 -128.85 41.78 127.05
N ILE A 10 -127.80 42.61 126.99
CA ILE A 10 -127.69 43.69 125.99
C ILE A 10 -127.55 43.02 124.63
N ASP A 11 -128.42 43.37 123.69
CA ASP A 11 -128.37 42.86 122.32
C ASP A 11 -127.16 43.45 121.58
N ASP A 12 -126.07 42.67 121.53
CA ASP A 12 -124.80 43.03 120.89
C ASP A 12 -124.80 42.73 119.37
N ARG A 13 -125.99 42.53 118.78
CA ARG A 13 -126.15 42.33 117.34
C ARG A 13 -126.34 43.66 116.64
N THR A 14 -125.27 44.15 116.03
CA THR A 14 -125.29 45.33 115.18
C THR A 14 -125.66 44.93 113.75
N VAL A 15 -126.29 45.84 113.00
CA VAL A 15 -126.65 45.66 111.59
C VAL A 15 -125.45 45.24 110.73
N TYR A 16 -124.23 45.61 111.15
CA TYR A 16 -122.99 45.20 110.49
C TYR A 16 -122.73 43.69 110.62
N ARG A 17 -122.91 43.11 111.81
CA ARG A 17 -122.73 41.67 112.04
C ARG A 17 -123.70 40.82 111.21
N ASP A 18 -124.93 41.30 111.01
CA ASP A 18 -125.93 40.58 110.23
C ASP A 18 -125.70 40.71 108.71
N LYS A 19 -125.27 41.90 108.24
CA LYS A 19 -125.12 42.15 106.80
C LYS A 19 -123.80 41.66 106.20
N PHE A 20 -122.74 41.57 106.99
CA PHE A 20 -121.42 41.16 106.52
C PHE A 20 -121.02 39.84 107.17
N THR A 21 -121.51 38.76 106.58
CA THR A 21 -121.12 37.39 106.94
C THR A 21 -120.15 36.84 105.90
N GLU A 22 -119.29 35.92 106.32
CA GLU A 22 -118.32 35.31 105.42
C GLU A 22 -119.06 34.43 104.39
N HIS A 23 -118.98 34.83 103.12
CA HIS A 23 -119.54 34.07 102.01
C HIS A 23 -118.49 33.11 101.45
N GLN A 24 -118.85 31.83 101.27
CA GLN A 24 -117.95 30.83 100.66
C GLN A 24 -117.76 31.17 99.17
N ILE A 25 -116.53 31.52 98.79
CA ILE A 25 -116.18 31.83 97.40
C ILE A 25 -115.82 30.52 96.69
N THR A 26 -116.53 30.20 95.61
CA THR A 26 -116.19 29.03 94.79
C THR A 26 -114.85 29.23 94.09
N PRO A 27 -113.97 28.20 94.03
CA PRO A 27 -112.69 28.30 93.33
C PRO A 27 -112.90 28.67 91.86
N ARG A 28 -112.08 29.59 91.35
CA ARG A 28 -112.12 30.03 89.94
C ARG A 28 -111.73 28.87 89.03
N GLU A 29 -112.60 28.50 88.08
CA GLU A 29 -112.26 27.51 87.06
C GLU A 29 -111.16 28.06 86.13
N VAL A 30 -109.97 27.49 86.23
CA VAL A 30 -108.85 27.79 85.33
C VAL A 30 -108.85 26.74 84.22
N LYS A 31 -109.09 27.19 82.98
CA LYS A 31 -108.98 26.31 81.81
C LYS A 31 -107.55 25.79 81.71
N ALA A 32 -107.39 24.47 81.58
CA ALA A 32 -106.09 23.85 81.38
C ALA A 32 -105.45 24.37 80.09
N LYS A 33 -104.16 24.69 80.14
CA LYS A 33 -103.40 25.08 78.94
C LYS A 33 -103.29 23.87 78.02
N GLU A 34 -103.66 24.03 76.76
CA GLU A 34 -103.51 22.97 75.76
C GLU A 34 -102.04 22.59 75.58
N THR A 35 -101.76 21.29 75.48
CA THR A 35 -100.41 20.76 75.26
C THR A 35 -100.11 20.74 73.77
N TYR A 36 -99.01 21.37 73.36
CA TYR A 36 -98.57 21.40 71.97
C TYR A 36 -98.30 19.99 71.44
N LYS A 37 -98.83 19.68 70.24
CA LYS A 37 -98.54 18.45 69.52
C LYS A 37 -97.67 18.78 68.30
N PRO A 38 -96.40 18.34 68.26
CA PRO A 38 -95.57 18.57 67.09
C PRO A 38 -96.13 17.82 65.87
N PRO A 39 -95.86 18.32 64.64
CA PRO A 39 -96.16 17.57 63.43
C PRO A 39 -95.51 16.18 63.46
N SER A 40 -96.31 15.14 63.16
CA SER A 40 -95.84 13.76 63.13
C SER A 40 -95.07 13.42 61.85
N ASP A 41 -95.35 14.14 60.77
CA ASP A 41 -94.83 13.82 59.45
C ASP A 41 -93.51 14.54 59.19
N PRO A 42 -92.51 13.86 58.60
CA PRO A 42 -91.25 14.48 58.24
C PRO A 42 -91.44 15.53 57.15
N ILE A 43 -90.65 16.60 57.20
CA ILE A 43 -90.63 17.62 56.15
C ILE A 43 -90.03 17.05 54.85
N GLU A 44 -90.72 17.24 53.73
CA GLU A 44 -90.19 16.88 52.42
C GLU A 44 -89.05 17.85 52.06
N SER A 45 -87.80 17.38 52.14
CA SER A 45 -86.60 18.19 52.00
C SER A 45 -86.12 18.37 50.55
N ARG A 46 -86.83 17.80 49.57
CA ARG A 46 -86.40 17.76 48.18
C ARG A 46 -86.99 18.91 47.39
N THR A 47 -86.15 19.81 46.93
CA THR A 47 -86.56 20.96 46.12
C THR A 47 -86.87 20.55 44.67
N THR A 48 -87.70 21.34 44.00
CA THR A 48 -88.06 21.18 42.59
C THR A 48 -86.84 21.12 41.68
N THR A 49 -85.79 21.88 41.98
CA THR A 49 -84.50 21.84 41.25
C THR A 49 -83.82 20.46 41.36
N ASN A 50 -83.79 19.88 42.56
CA ASN A 50 -83.18 18.57 42.81
C ASN A 50 -84.02 17.40 42.24
N GLN A 51 -85.29 17.63 41.92
CA GLN A 51 -86.13 16.68 41.18
C GLN A 51 -85.97 16.84 39.67
N ALA A 52 -85.93 18.07 39.17
CA ALA A 52 -85.87 18.35 37.73
C ALA A 52 -84.49 18.14 37.10
N TYR A 53 -83.41 18.30 37.88
CA TYR A 53 -82.03 18.29 37.35
C TYR A 53 -81.21 17.12 37.91
N MET A 54 -81.64 15.88 37.65
CA MET A 54 -80.91 14.66 38.06
C MET A 54 -79.75 14.30 37.12
N GLY A 55 -79.63 14.99 35.97
CA GLY A 55 -78.73 14.63 34.88
C GLY A 55 -79.24 13.42 34.09
N ALA A 56 -79.27 13.52 32.76
CA ALA A 56 -79.58 12.37 31.92
C ALA A 56 -78.33 11.50 31.78
N TYR A 57 -78.47 10.18 31.99
CA TYR A 57 -77.41 9.24 31.62
C TYR A 57 -77.14 9.38 30.11
N GLN A 58 -75.88 9.63 29.76
CA GLN A 58 -75.42 9.66 28.38
C GLN A 58 -74.48 8.47 28.17
N PRO A 59 -74.81 7.51 27.27
CA PRO A 59 -73.89 6.43 26.95
C PRO A 59 -72.62 6.99 26.31
N LYS A 60 -71.49 6.34 26.58
CA LYS A 60 -70.21 6.70 25.96
C LYS A 60 -70.33 6.52 24.45
N ARG A 61 -69.94 7.55 23.68
CA ARG A 61 -69.93 7.47 22.21
C ARG A 61 -68.84 6.53 21.73
N GLU A 62 -69.16 5.74 20.70
CA GLU A 62 -68.19 4.91 20.01
C GLU A 62 -67.12 5.75 19.31
N SER A 63 -65.93 5.19 19.20
CA SER A 63 -64.77 5.85 18.58
C SER A 63 -64.80 5.66 17.07
N PHE A 64 -64.82 6.78 16.31
CA PHE A 64 -64.64 6.78 14.86
C PHE A 64 -63.16 6.71 14.42
N ARG A 65 -62.25 6.38 15.34
CA ARG A 65 -60.83 6.22 14.98
C ARG A 65 -60.67 5.00 14.08
N PRO A 66 -59.94 5.11 12.96
CA PRO A 66 -59.67 3.97 12.11
C PRO A 66 -58.86 2.91 12.86
N ASP A 67 -59.02 1.66 12.45
CA ASP A 67 -58.22 0.55 12.96
C ASP A 67 -56.73 0.81 12.69
N ARG A 68 -55.91 0.64 13.73
CA ARG A 68 -54.45 0.79 13.65
C ARG A 68 -53.74 -0.54 13.40
N ALA A 69 -54.50 -1.57 13.03
CA ALA A 69 -53.94 -2.86 12.63
C ALA A 69 -52.89 -2.67 11.53
N TYR A 70 -51.73 -3.29 11.74
CA TYR A 70 -50.66 -3.29 10.75
C TYR A 70 -51.07 -4.18 9.57
N ILE A 71 -51.33 -3.55 8.41
CA ILE A 71 -51.62 -4.25 7.17
C ILE A 71 -50.29 -4.60 6.51
N LYS A 72 -49.92 -5.89 6.52
CA LYS A 72 -48.75 -6.41 5.81
C LYS A 72 -49.15 -7.21 4.59
N SER A 73 -48.46 -7.01 3.48
CA SER A 73 -48.48 -7.95 2.35
C SER A 73 -47.50 -9.10 2.63
N ASN A 74 -47.88 -10.32 2.24
CA ASN A 74 -46.98 -11.48 2.23
C ASN A 74 -46.23 -11.63 0.88
N ILE A 75 -46.33 -10.62 0.02
CA ILE A 75 -45.75 -10.64 -1.33
C ILE A 75 -44.33 -10.05 -1.22
N PRO A 76 -43.29 -10.77 -1.66
CA PRO A 76 -41.93 -10.24 -1.66
C PRO A 76 -41.81 -9.03 -2.59
N LEU A 77 -40.95 -8.09 -2.22
CA LEU A 77 -40.65 -6.94 -3.06
C LEU A 77 -39.91 -7.40 -4.33
N LYS A 78 -40.40 -7.00 -5.50
CA LYS A 78 -39.72 -7.25 -6.78
C LYS A 78 -38.45 -6.40 -6.84
N GLY A 79 -37.29 -7.03 -6.78
CA GLY A 79 -35.97 -6.39 -6.77
C GLY A 79 -35.37 -6.15 -8.16
N ASP A 80 -36.15 -6.35 -9.22
CA ASP A 80 -35.68 -6.17 -10.60
C ASP A 80 -35.61 -4.68 -10.92
N THR A 81 -34.39 -4.14 -10.90
CA THR A 81 -34.11 -2.78 -11.35
C THR A 81 -33.78 -2.79 -12.83
N THR A 82 -34.03 -1.67 -13.51
CA THR A 82 -33.65 -1.48 -14.93
C THR A 82 -32.15 -1.66 -15.16
N PHE A 83 -31.33 -1.29 -14.17
CA PHE A 83 -29.89 -1.51 -14.26
C PHE A 83 -29.54 -3.01 -14.32
N ASN A 84 -30.14 -3.81 -13.43
CA ASN A 84 -29.87 -5.25 -13.38
C ASN A 84 -30.40 -5.99 -14.62
N SER A 85 -31.48 -5.50 -15.24
CA SER A 85 -32.03 -6.08 -16.47
C SER A 85 -31.26 -5.67 -17.72
N ASP A 86 -30.84 -4.40 -17.80
CA ASP A 86 -30.36 -3.81 -19.06
C ASP A 86 -28.83 -3.88 -19.19
N PHE A 87 -28.10 -3.98 -18.07
CA PHE A 87 -26.64 -3.97 -18.02
C PHE A 87 -26.07 -5.32 -17.58
N THR A 88 -26.37 -6.36 -18.35
CA THR A 88 -25.76 -7.69 -18.17
C THR A 88 -24.52 -7.86 -19.03
N GLU A 89 -23.62 -8.76 -18.64
CA GLU A 89 -22.49 -9.15 -19.47
C GLU A 89 -22.98 -9.83 -20.76
N TRP A 90 -22.75 -9.19 -21.90
CA TRP A 90 -23.04 -9.77 -23.20
C TRP A 90 -21.90 -10.69 -23.64
N PRO A 91 -22.17 -11.89 -24.18
CA PRO A 91 -21.12 -12.75 -24.71
C PRO A 91 -20.48 -12.05 -25.92
N VAL A 92 -19.24 -11.58 -25.75
CA VAL A 92 -18.44 -11.01 -26.84
C VAL A 92 -17.63 -12.14 -27.46
N GLY A 93 -17.81 -12.38 -28.76
CA GLY A 93 -17.00 -13.35 -29.50
C GLY A 93 -15.54 -12.94 -29.61
N ASP A 94 -14.67 -13.91 -29.90
CA ASP A 94 -13.25 -13.64 -30.14
C ASP A 94 -13.06 -12.64 -31.29
N ARG A 95 -12.13 -11.70 -31.10
CA ARG A 95 -11.75 -10.75 -32.14
C ARG A 95 -11.15 -11.51 -33.32
N GLN A 96 -11.70 -11.28 -34.52
CA GLN A 96 -11.10 -11.75 -35.75
C GLN A 96 -9.70 -11.11 -35.90
N ARG A 97 -8.66 -11.94 -35.88
CA ARG A 97 -7.28 -11.51 -36.11
C ARG A 97 -6.90 -11.86 -37.54
N HIS A 98 -6.38 -10.88 -38.28
CA HIS A 98 -5.83 -11.13 -39.60
C HIS A 98 -4.64 -12.09 -39.49
N GLN A 99 -4.68 -13.20 -40.24
CA GLN A 99 -3.56 -14.12 -40.37
C GLN A 99 -2.74 -13.72 -41.59
N PRO A 100 -1.43 -13.42 -41.45
CA PRO A 100 -0.60 -13.08 -42.60
C PRO A 100 -0.48 -14.28 -43.55
N GLU A 101 -0.49 -14.00 -44.84
CA GLU A 101 -0.28 -15.02 -45.85
C GLU A 101 1.09 -15.69 -45.68
N LYS A 102 1.13 -17.01 -45.86
CA LYS A 102 2.37 -17.78 -45.76
C LYS A 102 3.22 -17.50 -47.00
N TYR A 103 4.46 -17.06 -46.78
CA TYR A 103 5.40 -16.80 -47.87
C TYR A 103 5.59 -18.05 -48.74
N THR A 104 5.46 -17.85 -50.06
CA THR A 104 5.78 -18.85 -51.08
C THR A 104 7.08 -18.42 -51.78
N LYS A 105 8.07 -19.31 -51.79
CA LYS A 105 9.31 -19.06 -52.53
C LYS A 105 8.98 -19.00 -54.03
N PRO A 106 9.55 -18.06 -54.80
CA PRO A 106 9.43 -18.08 -56.24
C PRO A 106 10.05 -19.36 -56.79
N ASP A 107 9.38 -19.98 -57.75
CA ASP A 107 9.94 -21.10 -58.48
C ASP A 107 10.85 -20.58 -59.60
N GLY A 108 12.02 -21.19 -59.73
CA GLY A 108 13.06 -20.74 -60.64
C GLY A 108 14.45 -21.15 -60.20
N PHE A 109 15.23 -21.63 -61.15
CA PHE A 109 16.67 -21.83 -60.97
C PHE A 109 17.38 -20.49 -61.19
N MET A 110 18.09 -20.01 -60.17
CA MET A 110 18.99 -18.86 -60.30
C MET A 110 20.36 -19.37 -60.70
N ASP A 111 20.88 -18.91 -61.83
CA ASP A 111 22.28 -19.17 -62.18
C ASP A 111 23.18 -18.36 -61.24
N LEU A 112 24.01 -19.07 -60.48
CA LEU A 112 24.94 -18.52 -59.50
C LEU A 112 26.36 -18.40 -60.07
N THR A 113 26.54 -18.60 -61.38
CA THR A 113 27.81 -18.31 -62.04
C THR A 113 27.95 -16.82 -62.28
N THR A 114 29.20 -16.37 -62.28
CA THR A 114 29.55 -14.99 -62.65
C THR A 114 30.46 -15.05 -63.86
N VAL A 115 30.44 -14.00 -64.67
CA VAL A 115 31.34 -13.86 -65.84
C VAL A 115 32.80 -14.08 -65.44
N ASN A 116 33.20 -13.64 -64.24
CA ASN A 116 34.54 -13.87 -63.70
C ASN A 116 34.85 -15.36 -63.50
N ARG A 117 33.96 -16.11 -62.83
CA ARG A 117 34.11 -17.57 -62.62
C ARG A 117 34.20 -18.36 -63.93
N GLU A 118 33.52 -17.88 -64.98
CA GLU A 118 33.58 -18.51 -66.30
C GLU A 118 34.83 -18.14 -67.09
N SER A 119 35.27 -16.89 -66.97
CA SER A 119 36.37 -16.33 -67.78
C SER A 119 37.75 -16.65 -67.21
N TYR A 120 37.88 -16.70 -65.89
CA TYR A 120 39.15 -16.91 -65.20
C TYR A 120 39.20 -18.31 -64.60
N LYS A 121 39.55 -19.29 -65.44
CA LYS A 121 39.80 -20.66 -65.01
C LYS A 121 41.30 -20.91 -64.93
N PHE A 122 41.70 -21.78 -64.00
CA PHE A 122 43.08 -22.26 -63.95
C PHE A 122 43.41 -23.00 -65.24
N VAL A 123 44.41 -22.51 -65.97
CA VAL A 123 44.97 -23.18 -67.14
C VAL A 123 46.33 -23.71 -66.73
N GLN A 124 46.47 -25.03 -66.71
CA GLN A 124 47.77 -25.67 -66.47
C GLN A 124 48.62 -25.48 -67.74
N GLY A 125 49.59 -24.56 -67.68
CA GLY A 125 50.54 -24.36 -68.76
C GLY A 125 51.61 -25.46 -68.77
N ASP A 126 52.00 -25.90 -69.97
CA ASP A 126 53.12 -26.82 -70.13
C ASP A 126 54.44 -26.13 -69.80
N ARG A 127 55.29 -26.81 -69.02
CA ARG A 127 56.63 -26.30 -68.71
C ARG A 127 57.55 -26.56 -69.91
N PRO A 128 58.17 -25.53 -70.51
CA PRO A 128 59.08 -25.74 -71.63
C PRO A 128 60.29 -26.55 -71.16
N GLN A 129 60.70 -27.52 -71.99
CA GLN A 129 61.89 -28.33 -71.74
C GLN A 129 63.15 -27.50 -71.98
N MET A 130 64.12 -27.59 -71.07
CA MET A 130 65.38 -26.87 -71.20
C MET A 130 66.28 -27.56 -72.22
N THR A 131 66.48 -26.97 -73.39
CA THR A 131 67.44 -27.44 -74.39
C THR A 131 68.83 -26.89 -74.07
N ARG A 132 69.79 -27.76 -73.72
CA ARG A 132 71.20 -27.37 -73.62
C ARG A 132 71.79 -27.25 -75.03
N MET A 133 72.45 -26.13 -75.32
CA MET A 133 73.21 -25.98 -76.57
C MET A 133 74.39 -26.97 -76.57
N PRO A 134 74.75 -27.55 -77.74
CA PRO A 134 75.92 -28.41 -77.84
C PRO A 134 77.19 -27.62 -77.49
N SER A 135 78.13 -28.25 -76.79
CA SER A 135 79.40 -27.63 -76.42
C SER A 135 80.24 -27.35 -77.67
N SER A 136 80.82 -26.16 -77.76
CA SER A 136 81.63 -25.75 -78.92
C SER A 136 83.00 -26.45 -79.01
N ASN A 137 83.38 -27.27 -78.01
CA ASN A 137 84.63 -28.03 -77.91
C ASN A 137 85.93 -27.24 -78.17
N LEU A 138 85.87 -25.90 -78.20
CA LEU A 138 87.00 -25.03 -78.55
C LEU A 138 88.19 -25.13 -77.58
N LEU A 139 87.94 -25.48 -76.32
CA LEU A 139 88.97 -25.62 -75.28
C LEU A 139 89.37 -27.08 -75.00
N SER A 140 88.89 -28.05 -75.77
CA SER A 140 89.12 -29.49 -75.51
C SER A 140 90.44 -30.02 -76.11
N GLN A 141 91.34 -29.14 -76.56
CA GLN A 141 92.64 -29.54 -77.10
C GLN A 141 93.68 -29.58 -75.97
N PRO A 142 94.42 -30.69 -75.75
CA PRO A 142 95.49 -30.72 -74.77
C PRO A 142 96.65 -29.84 -75.26
N GLY A 143 96.78 -28.64 -74.69
CA GLY A 143 97.92 -27.76 -74.92
C GLY A 143 99.16 -28.26 -74.18
N LYS A 144 100.35 -28.11 -74.77
CA LYS A 144 101.61 -28.34 -74.07
C LYS A 144 101.86 -27.16 -73.12
N ILE A 145 102.15 -27.46 -71.85
CA ILE A 145 102.51 -26.45 -70.84
C ILE A 145 104.01 -26.56 -70.60
N ASP A 146 104.73 -25.47 -70.79
CA ASP A 146 106.14 -25.38 -70.41
C ASP A 146 106.22 -25.18 -68.89
N THR A 147 106.64 -26.21 -68.16
CA THR A 147 106.68 -26.23 -66.69
C THR A 147 107.97 -25.64 -66.10
N ILE A 148 108.88 -25.17 -66.93
CA ILE A 148 110.18 -24.63 -66.50
C ILE A 148 110.01 -23.14 -66.19
N THR A 149 110.25 -22.76 -64.94
CA THR A 149 110.23 -21.34 -64.52
C THR A 149 111.61 -20.72 -64.67
N SER A 150 111.68 -19.39 -64.83
CA SER A 150 112.96 -18.66 -64.84
C SER A 150 113.76 -18.93 -63.56
N TYR A 151 113.09 -18.97 -62.40
CA TYR A 151 113.72 -19.30 -61.12
C TYR A 151 114.46 -20.65 -61.13
N SER A 152 113.83 -21.69 -61.70
CA SER A 152 114.44 -23.01 -61.81
C SER A 152 115.68 -23.04 -62.71
N ASN A 153 115.74 -22.16 -63.72
CA ASN A 153 116.92 -22.02 -64.58
C ASN A 153 118.03 -21.19 -63.93
N ASP A 154 117.66 -20.13 -63.19
CA ASP A 154 118.64 -19.15 -62.69
C ASP A 154 119.35 -19.60 -61.41
N PHE A 155 118.68 -20.41 -60.56
CA PHE A 155 119.20 -20.86 -59.27
C PHE A 155 119.60 -22.34 -59.30
N VAL A 156 120.80 -22.59 -59.80
CA VAL A 156 121.47 -23.91 -59.79
C VAL A 156 122.66 -23.86 -58.80
N PRO A 157 122.93 -24.92 -58.02
CA PRO A 157 124.06 -24.93 -57.08
C PRO A 157 125.38 -24.63 -57.79
N LYS A 158 126.08 -23.58 -57.34
CA LYS A 158 127.41 -23.20 -57.84
C LYS A 158 128.49 -23.82 -56.93
N SER A 159 129.48 -24.47 -57.52
CA SER A 159 130.65 -24.96 -56.78
C SER A 159 131.61 -23.80 -56.47
N PHE A 160 132.09 -23.72 -55.23
CA PHE A 160 133.15 -22.79 -54.82
C PHE A 160 134.39 -23.57 -54.39
N GLU A 161 135.58 -23.07 -54.71
CA GLU A 161 136.86 -23.60 -54.19
C GLU A 161 137.12 -23.05 -52.78
N ASN A 162 137.60 -23.91 -51.86
CA ASN A 162 137.91 -23.50 -50.48
C ASN A 162 139.28 -22.80 -50.41
N ASN A 163 139.32 -21.52 -50.07
CA ASN A 163 140.56 -20.75 -49.93
C ASN A 163 141.21 -20.91 -48.54
N MET A 164 142.54 -21.02 -48.48
CA MET A 164 143.31 -21.09 -47.23
C MET A 164 143.31 -19.75 -46.47
N ARG A 165 143.21 -19.78 -45.14
CA ARG A 165 143.22 -18.58 -44.28
C ARG A 165 144.66 -18.11 -43.98
N TYR A 166 145.03 -16.89 -44.38
CA TYR A 166 146.30 -16.25 -43.99
C TYR A 166 146.16 -15.48 -42.67
N ARG A 167 147.10 -15.63 -41.74
CA ARG A 167 147.20 -14.87 -40.48
C ARG A 167 148.60 -14.24 -40.32
N PRO A 168 148.71 -13.02 -39.73
CA PRO A 168 149.98 -12.32 -39.56
C PRO A 168 150.83 -12.89 -38.41
N ASN A 169 152.15 -12.82 -38.54
CA ASN A 169 153.11 -13.47 -37.64
C ASN A 169 153.36 -12.61 -36.37
N SER A 170 153.16 -13.17 -35.17
CA SER A 170 153.06 -12.42 -33.90
C SER A 170 154.35 -12.42 -33.07
N GLN A 171 155.48 -11.94 -33.61
CA GLN A 171 156.72 -11.85 -32.84
C GLN A 171 156.84 -10.47 -32.15
N TYR A 172 156.94 -10.45 -30.82
CA TYR A 172 157.01 -9.22 -30.01
C TYR A 172 158.40 -8.56 -30.10
N VAL A 173 158.44 -7.23 -30.24
CA VAL A 173 159.66 -6.41 -30.25
C VAL A 173 159.51 -5.30 -29.19
N PRO A 174 160.31 -5.29 -28.10
CA PRO A 174 160.23 -4.24 -27.07
C PRO A 174 160.83 -2.91 -27.55
N SER A 175 160.27 -1.78 -27.10
CA SER A 175 160.76 -0.44 -27.44
C SER A 175 161.91 0.04 -26.54
N SER A 176 162.75 0.93 -27.07
CA SER A 176 164.06 1.32 -26.52
C SER A 176 164.06 2.48 -25.52
N MET A 177 162.89 2.94 -25.05
CA MET A 177 162.79 4.07 -24.12
C MET A 177 162.68 3.59 -22.66
N PRO A 178 163.57 4.06 -21.76
CA PRO A 178 163.50 3.71 -20.33
C PRO A 178 162.31 4.40 -19.67
N PHE A 179 161.69 3.71 -18.71
CA PHE A 179 160.58 4.20 -17.91
C PHE A 179 161.11 5.05 -16.74
N GLU A 180 160.70 6.32 -16.64
CA GLU A 180 161.08 7.21 -15.53
C GLU A 180 159.97 7.22 -14.46
N ASP A 181 160.35 6.96 -13.21
CA ASP A 181 159.43 6.56 -12.13
C ASP A 181 159.48 7.54 -10.93
N LYS A 182 158.97 8.79 -11.08
CA LYS A 182 158.87 9.78 -9.98
C LYS A 182 157.66 10.72 -10.09
N THR A 183 156.89 10.90 -9.01
CA THR A 183 156.00 12.07 -8.78
C THR A 183 155.98 12.49 -7.29
N GLU A 184 155.89 13.81 -7.00
CA GLU A 184 155.88 14.46 -5.67
C GLU A 184 154.54 14.33 -4.92
N TYR A 185 154.62 14.35 -3.59
CA TYR A 185 153.54 14.17 -2.60
C TYR A 185 153.56 15.34 -1.60
#